data_AF-A0A8D8LNV8-F1
#
_entry.id   AF-A0A8D8LNV8-F1
#
_cell.length_a   1.000
_cell.length_b   1.000
_cell.length_c   1.000
_cell.angle_alpha   90.00
_cell.angle_beta   90.00
_cell.angle_gamma   90.00
#
_symmetry.space_group_name_H-M   'P 1'
#
loop_
_entity.id
_entity.type
_entity.pdbx_description
1 polymer ?
#
loop_
_entity_poly.entity_id
_entity_poly.type
_entity_poly.pdbx_seq_one_letter_code
_entity_poly.pdbx_strand_id
1 'polypeptide(L)'
;MLNEKFLDELFKPQKIYNKDALKNLFHDLAHASIMRLNEASMNKLYDLMTMVFKYQILAAREPRDLILISLNHMDAMRSLVQTSQVQKQLDACYYLVMKMYGQMTDGELQRVTKSQVQPVCIRLMEPL
;
A
#
# COMPACT_ATOMS: atom_id res chain seq x y z
N MET A 1 -6.02 9.56 -11.42
CA MET A 1 -5.80 8.91 -10.12
C MET A 1 -4.34 8.52 -9.92
N LEU A 2 -3.64 7.96 -10.92
CA LEU A 2 -2.19 7.70 -10.87
C LEU A 2 -1.41 8.55 -11.90
N ASN A 3 -1.69 9.86 -11.97
CA ASN A 3 -0.93 10.72 -12.89
C ASN A 3 0.52 10.89 -12.41
N GLU A 4 1.41 11.32 -13.30
CA GLU A 4 2.84 11.45 -13.02
C GLU A 4 3.13 12.32 -11.79
N LYS A 5 2.46 13.48 -11.68
CA LYS A 5 2.56 14.36 -10.51
C LYS A 5 2.19 13.66 -9.19
N PHE A 6 1.13 12.86 -9.20
CA PHE A 6 0.72 12.11 -8.02
C PHE A 6 1.75 11.03 -7.66
N LEU A 7 2.29 10.32 -8.66
CA LEU A 7 3.35 9.34 -8.43
C LEU A 7 4.59 10.03 -7.86
N ASP A 8 5.01 11.17 -8.40
CA ASP A 8 6.17 11.92 -7.87
C ASP A 8 5.98 12.33 -6.41
N GLU A 9 4.79 12.79 -6.02
CA GLU A 9 4.49 13.08 -4.61
C GLU A 9 4.45 11.82 -3.73
N LEU A 10 3.91 10.70 -4.26
CA LEU A 10 3.77 9.44 -3.52
C LEU A 10 5.13 8.89 -3.07
N PHE A 11 6.16 9.06 -3.87
CA PHE A 11 7.51 8.56 -3.59
C PHE A 11 8.39 9.54 -2.82
N LYS A 12 7.91 10.74 -2.46
CA LYS A 12 8.66 11.61 -1.54
C LYS A 12 8.62 11.06 -0.12
N PRO A 13 9.59 11.40 0.75
CA PRO A 13 9.49 11.09 2.17
C PRO A 13 8.24 11.75 2.79
N GLN A 14 7.34 10.94 3.33
CA GLN A 14 6.08 11.41 3.91
C GLN A 14 5.97 10.95 5.36
N LYS A 15 5.23 11.69 6.18
CA LYS A 15 4.82 11.18 7.49
C LYS A 15 3.79 10.07 7.27
N ILE A 16 3.94 8.98 8.03
CA ILE A 16 2.97 7.90 8.06
C ILE A 16 1.60 8.44 8.49
N TYR A 17 0.57 8.10 7.72
CA TYR A 17 -0.82 8.40 8.06
C TYR A 17 -1.20 7.85 9.43
N ASN A 18 -2.00 8.61 10.19
CA ASN A 18 -2.66 8.06 11.37
C ASN A 18 -3.84 7.14 10.95
N LYS A 19 -4.37 6.38 11.91
CA LYS A 19 -5.44 5.40 11.68
C LYS A 19 -6.68 6.03 11.04
N ASP A 20 -7.11 7.20 11.51
CA ASP A 20 -8.33 7.87 11.03
C ASP A 20 -8.17 8.40 9.61
N ALA A 21 -7.02 9.02 9.30
CA ALA A 21 -6.72 9.49 7.96
C ALA A 21 -6.64 8.33 6.95
N LEU A 22 -6.04 7.21 7.35
CA LEU A 22 -5.99 6.01 6.51
C LEU A 22 -7.39 5.41 6.30
N LYS A 23 -8.21 5.34 7.35
CA LYS A 23 -9.59 4.86 7.27
C LYS A 23 -10.44 5.74 6.35
N ASN A 24 -10.32 7.07 6.46
CA ASN A 24 -11.02 8.01 5.58
C ASN A 24 -10.58 7.85 4.12
N LEU A 25 -9.28 7.68 3.86
CA LEU A 25 -8.79 7.38 2.51
C LEU A 25 -9.44 6.11 1.94
N PHE A 26 -9.51 5.02 2.72
CA PHE A 26 -10.18 3.80 2.27
C PHE A 26 -11.68 3.98 2.06
N HIS A 27 -12.33 4.79 2.88
CA HIS A 27 -13.72 5.16 2.68
C HIS A 27 -13.92 5.88 1.34
N ASP A 28 -13.10 6.89 1.05
CA ASP A 28 -13.15 7.63 -0.22
C ASP A 28 -12.87 6.73 -1.42
N LEU A 29 -11.93 5.77 -1.29
CA LEU A 29 -11.64 4.78 -2.33
C LEU A 29 -12.82 3.83 -2.59
N ALA A 30 -13.44 3.29 -1.53
CA ALA A 30 -14.57 2.38 -1.67
C ALA A 30 -15.78 3.08 -2.32
N HIS A 31 -16.02 4.34 -1.93
CA HIS A 31 -17.09 5.18 -2.44
C HIS A 31 -16.80 5.84 -3.79
N ALA A 32 -15.59 5.69 -4.34
CA ALA A 32 -15.32 6.01 -5.74
C ALA A 32 -16.05 5.05 -6.71
N SER A 33 -16.46 3.88 -6.22
CA SER A 33 -17.35 2.97 -6.93
C SER A 33 -18.82 3.36 -6.75
N ILE A 34 -19.70 2.86 -7.63
CA ILE A 34 -21.16 3.06 -7.49
C ILE A 34 -21.69 2.37 -6.21
N MET A 35 -20.99 1.33 -5.72
CA MET A 35 -21.37 0.65 -4.48
C MET A 35 -21.16 1.55 -3.27
N ARG A 36 -22.24 1.80 -2.53
CA ARG A 36 -22.20 2.50 -1.25
C ARG A 36 -22.29 1.48 -0.13
N LEU A 37 -21.22 1.36 0.64
CA LEU A 37 -21.20 0.57 1.86
C LEU A 37 -21.73 1.43 3.02
N ASN A 38 -22.46 0.80 3.95
CA ASN A 38 -22.81 1.48 5.19
C ASN A 38 -21.62 1.48 6.16
N GLU A 39 -21.69 2.28 7.23
CA GLU A 39 -20.60 2.44 8.19
C GLU A 39 -20.16 1.11 8.82
N ALA A 40 -21.11 0.25 9.19
CA ALA A 40 -20.81 -1.05 9.78
C ALA A 40 -20.05 -1.97 8.83
N SER A 41 -20.44 -2.02 7.55
CA SER A 41 -19.76 -2.80 6.51
C SER A 41 -18.39 -2.20 6.15
N MET A 42 -18.26 -0.87 6.13
CA MET A 42 -16.98 -0.19 5.92
C MET A 42 -15.97 -0.50 7.03
N ASN A 43 -16.41 -0.53 8.29
CA ASN A 43 -15.55 -0.91 9.42
C ASN A 43 -15.03 -2.34 9.27
N LYS A 44 -15.91 -3.30 8.94
CA LYS A 44 -15.50 -4.70 8.70
C LYS A 44 -14.54 -4.85 7.53
N LEU A 45 -14.75 -4.10 6.45
CA LEU A 45 -13.85 -4.10 5.30
C LEU A 45 -12.47 -3.55 5.68
N TYR A 46 -12.42 -2.45 6.44
CA TYR A 46 -11.17 -1.88 6.95
C TYR A 46 -10.41 -2.85 7.86
N ASP A 47 -11.12 -3.54 8.76
CA ASP A 47 -10.52 -4.56 9.63
C ASP A 47 -9.95 -5.72 8.81
N LEU A 48 -10.66 -6.18 7.78
CA LEU A 48 -10.20 -7.25 6.88
C LEU A 48 -8.93 -6.83 6.12
N MET A 49 -8.93 -5.65 5.49
CA MET A 49 -7.76 -5.13 4.78
C MET A 49 -6.55 -5.00 5.72
N THR A 50 -6.79 -4.49 6.92
CA THR A 50 -5.76 -4.34 7.95
C THR A 50 -5.23 -5.70 8.41
N MET A 51 -6.09 -6.70 8.57
CA MET A 51 -5.71 -8.05 8.98
C MET A 51 -4.86 -8.75 7.92
N VAL A 52 -5.25 -8.66 6.64
CA VAL A 52 -4.46 -9.22 5.53
C VAL A 52 -3.10 -8.53 5.41
N PHE A 53 -3.07 -7.20 5.53
CA PHE A 53 -1.80 -6.45 5.51
C PHE A 53 -0.87 -6.90 6.65
N LYS A 54 -1.39 -6.98 7.89
CA LYS A 54 -0.61 -7.49 9.04
C LYS A 54 -0.05 -8.87 8.79
N TYR A 55 -0.88 -9.78 8.29
CA TYR A 55 -0.46 -11.14 7.97
C TYR A 55 0.70 -11.17 6.96
N GLN A 56 0.59 -10.40 5.87
CA GLN A 56 1.64 -10.33 4.84
C GLN A 56 2.97 -9.79 5.40
N ILE A 57 2.93 -8.77 6.26
CA ILE A 57 4.16 -8.24 6.89
C ILE A 57 4.74 -9.24 7.90
N LEU A 58 3.92 -9.92 8.69
CA LEU A 58 4.38 -10.94 9.64
C LEU A 58 4.94 -12.20 8.96
N ALA A 59 4.43 -12.52 7.77
CA ALA A 59 4.88 -13.66 6.98
C ALA A 59 6.19 -13.38 6.23
N ALA A 60 6.53 -12.11 6.00
CA ALA A 60 7.79 -11.71 5.36
C ALA A 60 8.98 -12.07 6.27
N ARG A 61 9.91 -12.86 5.74
CA ARG A 61 11.10 -13.34 6.45
C ARG A 61 12.29 -12.43 6.22
N GLU A 62 12.37 -11.83 5.04
CA GLU A 62 13.44 -10.94 4.62
C GLU A 62 12.87 -9.56 4.21
N PRO A 63 13.62 -8.47 4.39
CA PRO A 63 13.16 -7.13 3.99
C PRO A 63 12.74 -7.05 2.51
N ARG A 64 13.37 -7.85 1.65
CA ARG A 64 13.08 -7.93 0.21
C ARG A 64 11.71 -8.55 -0.09
N ASP A 65 11.19 -9.39 0.80
CA ASP A 65 9.85 -9.96 0.67
C ASP A 65 8.78 -8.86 0.64
N LEU A 66 8.99 -7.74 1.34
CA LEU A 66 8.06 -6.62 1.33
C LEU A 66 7.96 -5.97 -0.05
N ILE A 67 9.09 -5.87 -0.76
CA ILE A 67 9.11 -5.38 -2.15
C ILE A 67 8.36 -6.37 -3.04
N LEU A 68 8.65 -7.67 -2.91
CA LEU A 68 7.98 -8.72 -3.68
C LEU A 68 6.46 -8.72 -3.44
N ILE A 69 6.01 -8.59 -2.20
CA ILE A 69 4.58 -8.46 -1.86
C ILE A 69 3.98 -7.24 -2.55
N SER A 70 4.63 -6.07 -2.50
CA SER A 70 4.17 -4.88 -3.21
C SER A 70 4.07 -5.08 -4.72
N LEU A 71 5.08 -5.69 -5.35
CA LEU A 71 5.08 -5.96 -6.79
C LEU A 71 3.99 -6.98 -7.17
N ASN A 72 3.77 -8.01 -6.36
CA ASN A 72 2.69 -8.98 -6.56
C ASN A 72 1.31 -8.31 -6.54
N HIS A 73 1.09 -7.34 -5.63
CA HIS A 73 -0.14 -6.55 -5.63
C HIS A 73 -0.30 -5.71 -6.89
N MET A 74 0.80 -5.16 -7.42
CA MET A 74 0.77 -4.39 -8.67
C MET A 74 0.46 -5.26 -9.88
N ASP A 75 1.00 -6.47 -9.94
CA ASP A 75 0.68 -7.44 -11.00
C ASP A 75 -0.79 -7.88 -10.91
N ALA A 76 -1.31 -8.10 -9.70
CA ALA A 76 -2.73 -8.36 -9.50
C ALA A 76 -3.59 -7.18 -9.99
N MET A 77 -3.25 -5.94 -9.63
CA MET A 77 -3.93 -4.74 -10.14
C MET A 77 -3.87 -4.64 -11.67
N ARG A 78 -2.71 -4.95 -12.28
CA ARG A 78 -2.55 -4.96 -13.74
C ARG A 78 -3.51 -5.95 -14.40
N SER A 79 -3.73 -7.12 -13.79
CA SER A 79 -4.66 -8.13 -14.31
C SER A 79 -6.13 -7.71 -14.26
N LEU A 80 -6.49 -6.83 -13.30
CA LEU A 80 -7.85 -6.31 -13.13
C LEU A 80 -8.15 -5.11 -14.05
N VAL A 81 -7.13 -4.39 -14.50
CA VAL A 81 -7.28 -3.15 -15.27
C VAL A 81 -7.16 -3.43 -16.77
N GLN A 82 -8.19 -3.08 -17.54
CA GLN A 82 -8.21 -3.24 -18.99
C GLN A 82 -7.81 -1.96 -19.75
N THR A 83 -7.87 -0.79 -19.10
CA THR A 83 -7.58 0.49 -19.73
C THR A 83 -6.08 0.70 -19.91
N SER A 84 -5.64 0.85 -21.16
CA SER A 84 -4.22 1.03 -21.52
C SER A 84 -3.54 2.22 -20.81
N GLN A 85 -4.28 3.32 -20.60
CA GLN A 85 -3.77 4.47 -19.86
C GLN A 85 -3.40 4.12 -18.41
N VAL A 86 -4.24 3.36 -17.72
CA VAL A 86 -4.00 2.98 -16.32
C VAL A 86 -2.92 1.91 -16.23
N GLN A 87 -2.84 1.00 -17.21
CA GLN A 87 -1.71 0.06 -17.31
C GLN A 87 -0.36 0.79 -17.44
N LYS A 88 -0.27 1.84 -18.26
CA LYS A 88 0.95 2.69 -18.34
C LYS A 88 1.27 3.38 -17.02
N GLN A 89 0.27 3.79 -16.26
CA GLN A 89 0.46 4.38 -14.93
C GLN A 89 0.96 3.36 -13.91
N LEU A 90 0.47 2.12 -13.99
CA LEU A 90 0.99 1.01 -13.18
C LEU A 90 2.44 0.67 -13.55
N ASP A 91 2.80 0.68 -14.84
CA ASP A 91 4.18 0.50 -15.31
C ASP A 91 5.12 1.57 -14.76
N ALA A 92 4.68 2.84 -14.78
CA ALA A 92 5.46 3.94 -14.20
C ALA A 92 5.65 3.76 -12.69
N CYS A 93 4.60 3.37 -11.97
CA CYS A 93 4.68 3.07 -10.54
C CYS A 93 5.65 1.91 -10.28
N TYR A 94 5.59 0.84 -11.09
CA TYR A 94 6.46 -0.34 -10.95
C TYR A 94 7.92 0.06 -11.10
N TYR A 95 8.22 0.84 -12.14
CA TYR A 95 9.55 1.39 -12.37
C TYR A 95 10.05 2.23 -11.18
N LEU A 96 9.20 3.08 -10.59
CA LEU A 96 9.56 3.88 -9.43
C LEU A 96 9.84 3.04 -8.18
N VAL A 97 9.04 1.99 -7.90
CA VAL A 97 9.31 1.04 -6.81
C VAL A 97 10.67 0.38 -7.00
N MET A 98 10.95 -0.13 -8.20
CA MET A 98 12.23 -0.80 -8.49
C MET A 98 13.41 0.16 -8.46
N LYS A 99 13.24 1.38 -8.96
CA LYS A 99 14.25 2.44 -8.93
C LYS A 99 14.60 2.85 -7.50
N MET A 100 13.60 2.93 -6.62
CA MET A 100 13.78 3.38 -5.24
C MET A 100 14.31 2.28 -4.33
N TYR A 101 13.67 1.11 -4.34
CA TYR A 101 13.93 0.04 -3.37
C TYR A 101 14.76 -1.10 -3.94
N GLY A 102 14.74 -1.32 -5.26
CA GLY A 102 15.42 -2.45 -5.90
C GLY A 102 16.95 -2.38 -5.83
N GLN A 103 17.51 -1.17 -5.73
CA GLN A 103 18.95 -0.93 -5.62
C GLN A 103 19.46 -0.90 -4.17
N MET A 104 18.56 -0.98 -3.18
CA MET A 104 18.94 -0.93 -1.76
C MET A 104 19.52 -2.27 -1.29
N THR A 105 20.52 -2.17 -0.43
CA THR A 105 21.08 -3.31 0.31
C THR A 105 20.06 -3.82 1.34
N ASP A 106 20.20 -5.07 1.77
CA ASP A 106 19.28 -5.65 2.75
C ASP A 106 19.31 -4.90 4.09
N GLY A 107 20.47 -4.34 4.46
CA GLY A 107 20.61 -3.50 5.65
C GLY A 107 19.84 -2.17 5.55
N GLU A 108 19.82 -1.55 4.37
CA GLU A 108 19.02 -0.35 4.10
C GLU A 108 17.53 -0.66 4.11
N LEU A 109 17.12 -1.75 3.45
CA LEU A 109 15.74 -2.22 3.46
C LEU A 109 15.27 -2.54 4.87
N GLN A 110 16.10 -3.21 5.68
CA GLN A 110 15.78 -3.50 7.07
C GLN A 110 15.54 -2.23 7.90
N ARG A 111 16.26 -1.14 7.62
CA ARG A 111 16.03 0.16 8.27
C ARG A 111 14.70 0.77 7.86
N VAL A 112 14.33 0.71 6.57
CA VAL A 112 13.01 1.15 6.09
C VAL A 112 11.90 0.34 6.75
N THR A 113 12.04 -0.99 6.80
CA THR A 113 11.07 -1.88 7.46
C THR A 113 10.84 -1.48 8.91
N LYS A 114 11.91 -1.25 9.69
CA LYS A 114 11.79 -0.89 11.10
C LYS A 114 11.29 0.54 11.35
N SER A 115 11.67 1.49 10.50
CA SER A 115 11.33 2.91 10.70
C SER A 115 9.97 3.29 10.14
N GLN A 116 9.50 2.59 9.09
CA GLN A 116 8.28 2.94 8.38
C GLN A 116 7.20 1.86 8.49
N VAL A 117 7.53 0.62 8.13
CA VAL A 117 6.53 -0.45 7.97
C VAL A 117 6.06 -1.02 9.31
N GLN A 118 6.99 -1.33 10.21
CA GLN A 118 6.67 -1.92 11.51
C GLN A 118 5.86 -0.97 12.42
N PRO A 119 6.13 0.35 12.47
CA PRO A 119 5.28 1.31 13.18
C PRO A 119 3.88 1.44 12.59
N VAL A 120 3.69 1.24 11.28
CA VAL A 120 2.35 1.16 10.66
C VAL A 120 1.64 -0.10 11.18
N CYS A 121 2.29 -1.26 11.13
CA CYS A 121 1.72 -2.49 11.65
C CYS A 121 1.37 -2.39 13.14
N ILE A 122 2.25 -1.80 13.96
CA ILE A 122 2.02 -1.60 15.40
C ILE A 122 0.85 -0.65 15.66
N ARG A 123 0.79 0.50 14.98
CA ARG A 123 -0.34 1.43 15.08
C ARG A 123 -1.67 0.81 14.65
N LEU A 124 -1.62 -0.13 13.71
CA LEU A 124 -2.78 -0.91 13.31
C LEU A 124 -3.09 -2.07 14.29
N MET A 125 -2.14 -2.49 15.13
CA MET A 125 -2.28 -3.58 16.12
C MET A 125 -2.86 -3.13 17.47
N GLU A 126 -3.02 -1.83 17.73
CA GLU A 126 -3.75 -1.39 18.93
C GLU A 126 -5.20 -1.90 18.90
N PRO A 127 -5.68 -2.56 19.97
CA PRO A 127 -7.07 -2.98 20.06
C PRO A 127 -7.99 -1.75 20.00
N LEU A 128 -9.18 -1.95 19.41
CA LEU A 128 -10.27 -0.96 19.40
C LEU A 128 -10.70 -0.61 20.84
#